data_AF-A0A1G2T2H1-F1
#
_entry.id   AF-A0A1G2T2H1-F1
#
_cell.length_a   1.000
_cell.length_b   1.000
_cell.length_c   1.000
_cell.angle_alpha   90.00
_cell.angle_beta   90.00
_cell.angle_gamma   90.00
#
_symmetry.space_group_name_H-M   'P 1'
#
loop_
_entity.id
_entity.type
_entity.pdbx_description
1 polymer ?
#
loop_
_entity_poly.entity_id
_entity_poly.type
_entity_poly.pdbx_seq_one_letter_code
_entity_poly.pdbx_strand_id
1 'polypeptide(L)'
;MSIQISDRSVTRNIKDLQQDFYVRKELNTDWAIQLAEFVESGVEMEPIFITRDGKVIDGRHRMEAHELAKKQEIKCKIVEADSDVELVVFALKCNLGGSLPPSKGDIEHTIQELLNRGVPKKQLAETLSMLPGRLVRKYLNDVESRMQRAKLAKAAFAISNGGLTVPKAAIQYDVPEDDLKALLTTRIKGKTKRGIEEIQRQLSLSYKSLGQRNSATVRRLLDAYQDGDVSHKQAMKIFVHLDHLVKVSSRKATEWRKRFEVMEAPKKIA
;
A
#
# COMPACT_ATOMS: atom_id res chain seq x y z
N MET A 1 -20.18 -8.43 -15.25
CA MET A 1 -19.67 -7.28 -14.46
C MET A 1 -20.76 -6.24 -14.38
N SER A 2 -21.53 -6.25 -13.29
CA SER A 2 -22.59 -5.27 -13.05
C SER A 2 -22.12 -4.36 -11.91
N ILE A 3 -21.61 -3.19 -12.27
CA ILE A 3 -21.19 -2.19 -11.29
C ILE A 3 -22.19 -1.06 -11.36
N GLN A 4 -22.84 -0.78 -10.23
CA GLN A 4 -23.76 0.33 -10.09
C GLN A 4 -23.08 1.44 -9.30
N ILE A 5 -23.09 2.65 -9.84
CA ILE A 5 -22.52 3.83 -9.19
C ILE A 5 -23.67 4.78 -8.89
N SER A 6 -23.73 5.31 -7.67
CA SER A 6 -24.74 6.30 -7.32
C SER A 6 -24.55 7.59 -8.12
N ASP A 7 -25.63 8.09 -8.74
CA ASP A 7 -25.62 9.36 -9.48
C ASP A 7 -25.36 10.56 -8.56
N ARG A 8 -25.83 10.47 -7.31
CA ARG A 8 -25.63 11.50 -6.29
C ARG A 8 -24.38 11.22 -5.47
N SER A 9 -23.62 12.28 -5.19
CA SER A 9 -22.55 12.24 -4.20
C SER A 9 -23.11 12.39 -2.79
N VAL A 10 -22.58 11.64 -1.84
CA VAL A 10 -22.84 11.76 -0.40
C VAL A 10 -21.60 12.31 0.29
N THR A 11 -21.78 13.16 1.29
CA THR A 11 -20.67 13.64 2.13
C THR A 11 -20.47 12.69 3.30
N ARG A 12 -19.23 12.29 3.56
CA ARG A 12 -18.86 11.42 4.69
C ARG A 12 -17.71 12.02 5.49
N ASN A 13 -17.71 11.77 6.80
CA ASN A 13 -16.55 12.08 7.62
C ASN A 13 -15.41 11.14 7.24
N ILE A 14 -14.21 11.69 7.05
CA ILE A 14 -13.05 10.91 6.62
C ILE A 14 -12.68 9.83 7.65
N LYS A 15 -12.90 10.09 8.94
CA LYS A 15 -12.59 9.14 10.02
C LYS A 15 -13.46 7.89 10.00
N ASP A 16 -14.65 7.97 9.40
CA ASP A 16 -15.59 6.84 9.33
C ASP A 16 -15.28 5.92 8.15
N LEU A 17 -14.38 6.33 7.25
CA LEU A 17 -14.03 5.56 6.06
C LEU A 17 -13.00 4.48 6.37
N GLN A 18 -13.26 3.27 5.88
CA GLN A 18 -12.36 2.13 6.02
C GLN A 18 -11.41 2.09 4.84
N GLN A 19 -10.11 2.08 5.14
CA GLN A 19 -9.09 1.96 4.10
C GLN A 19 -8.84 0.49 3.79
N ASP A 20 -9.56 -0.04 2.79
CA ASP A 20 -9.23 -1.31 2.18
C ASP A 20 -8.27 -1.09 1.01
N PHE A 21 -7.27 -1.97 0.90
CA PHE A 21 -6.16 -1.80 -0.03
C PHE A 21 -6.54 -2.29 -1.43
N TYR A 22 -7.14 -1.40 -2.22
CA TYR A 22 -7.31 -1.66 -3.64
C TYR A 22 -6.15 -1.07 -4.45
N VAL A 23 -5.51 -1.95 -5.24
CA VAL A 23 -4.56 -1.66 -6.32
C VAL A 23 -3.18 -1.16 -5.90
N ARG A 24 -3.05 0.05 -5.35
CA ARG A 24 -1.73 0.64 -5.07
C ARG A 24 -1.13 0.14 -3.76
N LYS A 25 0.13 -0.29 -3.82
CA LYS A 25 0.90 -0.63 -2.62
C LYS A 25 1.19 0.60 -1.78
N GLU A 26 1.46 1.74 -2.40
CA GLU A 26 1.91 2.94 -1.69
C GLU A 26 1.16 4.19 -2.14
N LEU A 27 1.01 5.13 -1.21
CA LEU A 27 0.47 6.45 -1.47
C LEU A 27 1.62 7.40 -1.85
N ASN A 28 1.50 8.03 -3.02
CA ASN A 28 2.44 9.07 -3.44
C ASN A 28 2.17 10.34 -2.63
N THR A 29 3.11 10.67 -1.75
CA THR A 29 2.92 11.75 -0.77
C THR A 29 3.01 13.13 -1.41
N ASP A 30 3.94 13.31 -2.34
CA ASP A 30 4.11 14.59 -3.04
C ASP A 30 2.85 14.94 -3.84
N TRP A 31 2.24 13.91 -4.46
CA TRP A 31 0.95 14.08 -5.13
C TRP A 31 -0.17 14.44 -4.16
N ALA A 32 -0.23 13.81 -2.98
CA ALA A 32 -1.24 14.16 -1.97
C ALA A 32 -1.05 15.57 -1.40
N ILE A 33 0.20 16.02 -1.24
CA ILE A 33 0.51 17.41 -0.82
C ILE A 33 0.04 18.40 -1.89
N GLN A 34 0.35 18.14 -3.16
CA GLN A 34 -0.10 18.99 -4.26
C GLN A 34 -1.63 19.07 -4.33
N LEU A 35 -2.32 17.93 -4.11
CA LEU A 35 -3.78 17.92 -4.01
C LEU A 35 -4.29 18.70 -2.79
N ALA A 36 -3.56 18.67 -1.67
CA ALA A 36 -3.93 19.43 -0.47
C ALA A 36 -3.89 20.94 -0.72
N GLU A 37 -2.89 21.44 -1.45
CA GLU A 37 -2.81 22.86 -1.85
C GLU A 37 -4.03 23.30 -2.67
N PHE A 38 -4.52 22.45 -3.58
CA PHE A 38 -5.75 22.71 -4.32
C PHE A 38 -6.98 22.75 -3.41
N VAL A 39 -7.10 21.80 -2.47
CA VAL A 39 -8.20 21.76 -1.50
C VAL A 39 -8.19 23.00 -0.59
N GLU A 40 -7.02 23.43 -0.12
CA GLU A 40 -6.85 24.64 0.69
C GLU A 40 -7.22 25.91 -0.09
N SER A 41 -6.92 25.93 -1.39
CA SER A 41 -7.28 27.02 -2.30
C SER A 41 -8.77 27.04 -2.68
N GLY A 42 -9.56 26.09 -2.18
CA GLY A 42 -11.00 26.01 -2.43
C GLY A 42 -11.38 25.34 -3.75
N VAL A 43 -10.44 24.65 -4.42
CA VAL A 43 -10.74 23.86 -5.62
C VAL A 43 -11.60 22.67 -5.22
N GLU A 44 -12.74 22.53 -5.90
CA GLU A 44 -13.63 21.40 -5.68
C GLU A 44 -13.05 20.13 -6.30
N MET A 45 -12.81 19.12 -5.46
CA MET A 45 -12.26 17.83 -5.89
C MET A 45 -13.37 16.89 -6.36
N GLU A 46 -13.08 16.12 -7.40
CA GLU A 46 -13.91 15.00 -7.83
C GLU A 46 -14.18 14.04 -6.65
N PRO A 47 -15.40 13.48 -6.52
CA PRO A 47 -15.74 12.60 -5.42
C PRO A 47 -14.91 11.31 -5.45
N ILE A 48 -14.65 10.76 -4.27
CA ILE A 48 -14.01 9.45 -4.10
C ILE A 48 -15.03 8.31 -4.25
N PHE A 49 -14.57 7.09 -4.51
CA PHE A 49 -15.46 5.93 -4.64
C PHE A 49 -15.39 5.07 -3.39
N ILE A 50 -16.55 4.77 -2.81
CA ILE A 50 -16.67 3.95 -1.61
C ILE A 50 -17.74 2.88 -1.78
N THR A 51 -17.66 1.79 -1.04
CA THR A 51 -18.77 0.83 -0.88
C THR A 51 -19.83 1.37 0.08
N ARG A 52 -20.99 0.71 0.17
CA ARG A 52 -22.09 1.09 1.09
C ARG A 52 -21.68 1.04 2.57
N ASP A 53 -20.79 0.12 2.94
CA ASP A 53 -20.20 -0.02 4.28
C ASP A 53 -19.02 0.94 4.54
N GLY A 54 -18.68 1.83 3.60
CA GLY A 54 -17.69 2.88 3.80
C GLY A 54 -16.25 2.48 3.48
N LYS A 55 -16.01 1.37 2.77
CA LYS A 55 -14.68 0.98 2.32
C LYS A 55 -14.26 1.80 1.10
N VAL A 56 -13.06 2.36 1.15
CA VAL A 56 -12.53 3.21 0.07
C VAL A 56 -12.02 2.34 -1.08
N ILE A 57 -12.63 2.50 -2.26
CA ILE A 57 -12.26 1.76 -3.48
C ILE A 57 -11.25 2.55 -4.30
N ASP A 58 -11.46 3.86 -4.46
CA ASP A 58 -10.55 4.78 -5.15
C ASP A 58 -10.58 6.16 -4.48
N GLY A 59 -9.48 6.92 -4.63
CA GLY A 59 -9.40 8.30 -4.13
C GLY A 59 -8.58 8.45 -2.86
N ARG A 60 -7.73 7.48 -2.50
CA ARG A 60 -6.87 7.54 -1.30
C ARG A 60 -6.00 8.80 -1.24
N HIS A 61 -5.42 9.25 -2.36
CA HIS A 61 -4.67 10.51 -2.39
C HIS A 61 -5.53 11.74 -2.14
N ARG A 62 -6.79 11.74 -2.61
CA ARG A 62 -7.74 12.83 -2.37
C ARG A 62 -8.20 12.87 -0.92
N MET A 63 -8.39 11.70 -0.32
CA MET A 63 -8.70 11.57 1.10
C MET A 63 -7.53 12.06 1.97
N GLU A 64 -6.30 11.64 1.68
CA GLU A 64 -5.09 12.14 2.36
C GLU A 64 -4.97 13.67 2.20
N ALA A 65 -5.21 14.20 1.00
CA ALA A 65 -5.18 15.64 0.74
C ALA A 65 -6.19 16.42 1.60
N HIS A 66 -7.42 15.89 1.77
CA HIS A 66 -8.41 16.51 2.65
C HIS A 66 -7.98 16.47 4.12
N GLU A 67 -7.36 15.38 4.58
CA GLU A 67 -6.79 15.32 5.93
C GLU A 67 -5.67 16.34 6.14
N LEU A 68 -4.76 16.47 5.17
CA LEU A 68 -3.66 17.45 5.19
C LEU A 68 -4.21 18.89 5.23
N ALA A 69 -5.23 19.18 4.43
CA ALA A 69 -5.95 20.46 4.39
C ALA A 69 -6.90 20.68 5.59
N LYS A 70 -6.89 19.78 6.59
CA LYS A 70 -7.73 19.82 7.80
C LYS A 70 -9.23 19.86 7.54
N LYS A 71 -9.69 19.34 6.40
CA LYS A 71 -11.11 19.11 6.13
C LYS A 71 -11.50 17.80 6.81
N GLN A 72 -12.68 17.79 7.45
CA GLN A 72 -13.18 16.58 8.13
C GLN A 72 -14.08 15.73 7.23
N GLU A 73 -14.56 16.31 6.14
CA GLU A 73 -15.57 15.72 5.26
C GLU A 73 -15.07 15.69 3.82
N ILE A 74 -15.49 14.66 3.10
CA ILE A 74 -15.17 14.46 1.68
C ILE A 74 -16.42 13.98 0.93
N LYS A 75 -16.53 14.38 -0.34
CA LYS A 75 -17.59 13.91 -1.24
C LYS A 75 -17.26 12.51 -1.75
N CYS A 76 -18.24 11.62 -1.68
CA CYS A 76 -18.11 10.22 -2.06
C CYS A 76 -19.25 9.81 -3.02
N LYS A 77 -18.97 8.87 -3.92
CA LYS A 77 -19.96 8.11 -4.69
C LYS A 77 -19.98 6.67 -4.18
N ILE A 78 -21.18 6.13 -4.00
CA ILE A 78 -21.37 4.76 -3.55
C ILE A 78 -21.29 3.85 -4.77
N VAL A 79 -20.49 2.79 -4.66
CA VAL A 79 -20.34 1.76 -5.67
C VAL A 79 -20.86 0.45 -5.10
N GLU A 80 -21.74 -0.19 -5.86
CA GLU A 80 -22.30 -1.51 -5.58
C GLU A 80 -21.86 -2.47 -6.68
N ALA A 81 -21.41 -3.65 -6.27
CA ALA A 81 -20.91 -4.70 -7.15
C ALA A 81 -21.31 -6.06 -6.59
N ASP A 82 -21.44 -7.05 -7.47
CA ASP A 82 -21.91 -8.39 -7.10
C ASP A 82 -20.83 -9.22 -6.41
N SER A 83 -19.57 -8.80 -6.51
CA SER A 83 -18.43 -9.47 -5.87
C SER A 83 -17.26 -8.55 -5.56
N ASP A 84 -16.43 -8.95 -4.58
CA ASP A 84 -15.17 -8.28 -4.26
C ASP A 84 -14.20 -8.25 -5.45
N VAL A 85 -14.26 -9.25 -6.32
CA VAL A 85 -13.45 -9.31 -7.55
C VAL A 85 -13.78 -8.12 -8.45
N GLU A 86 -15.06 -7.80 -8.61
CA GLU A 86 -15.50 -6.65 -9.41
C GLU A 86 -15.04 -5.32 -8.80
N LEU A 87 -15.05 -5.18 -7.47
CA LEU A 87 -14.54 -3.99 -6.79
C LEU A 87 -13.03 -3.77 -7.05
N VAL A 88 -12.24 -4.85 -7.03
CA VAL A 88 -10.80 -4.79 -7.32
C VAL A 88 -10.53 -4.39 -8.77
N VAL A 89 -11.28 -4.97 -9.70
CA VAL A 89 -11.19 -4.65 -11.14
C VAL A 89 -11.60 -3.20 -11.40
N PHE A 90 -12.66 -2.74 -10.75
CA PHE A 90 -13.12 -1.36 -10.81
C PHE A 90 -12.08 -0.38 -10.31
N ALA A 91 -11.51 -0.63 -9.12
CA ALA A 91 -10.46 0.20 -8.56
C ALA A 91 -9.26 0.32 -9.52
N LEU A 92 -8.86 -0.78 -10.15
CA LEU A 92 -7.75 -0.76 -11.12
C LEU A 92 -8.11 0.09 -12.33
N LYS A 93 -9.33 -0.05 -12.85
CA LYS A 93 -9.84 0.74 -13.98
C LYS A 93 -9.83 2.23 -13.68
N CYS A 94 -10.29 2.65 -12.49
CA CYS A 94 -10.24 4.04 -12.06
C CYS A 94 -8.81 4.59 -12.00
N ASN A 95 -7.82 3.76 -11.67
CA ASN A 95 -6.44 4.19 -11.52
C ASN A 95 -5.66 4.25 -12.85
N LEU A 96 -6.03 3.45 -13.86
CA LEU A 96 -5.30 3.36 -15.14
C LEU A 96 -5.35 4.64 -15.98
N GLY A 97 -6.45 5.41 -15.91
CA GLY A 97 -6.64 6.63 -16.70
C GLY A 97 -6.30 7.93 -15.98
N GLY A 98 -5.85 7.87 -14.73
CA GLY A 98 -5.55 9.06 -13.92
C GLY A 98 -4.16 9.66 -14.19
N SER A 99 -3.91 10.85 -13.61
CA SER A 99 -2.63 11.59 -13.72
C SER A 99 -1.40 10.81 -13.22
N LEU A 100 -1.63 9.78 -12.41
CA LEU A 100 -0.57 8.92 -11.88
C LEU A 100 -0.96 7.45 -12.10
N PRO A 101 -0.74 6.85 -13.28
CA PRO A 101 -1.15 5.47 -13.53
C PRO A 101 -0.46 4.47 -12.58
N PRO A 102 -1.05 3.29 -12.33
CA PRO A 102 -0.49 2.28 -11.45
C PRO A 102 0.84 1.76 -12.00
N SER A 103 1.79 1.50 -11.09
CA SER A 103 3.08 0.91 -11.46
C SER A 103 2.93 -0.58 -11.81
N LYS A 104 3.97 -1.19 -12.41
CA LYS A 104 4.07 -2.65 -12.56
C LYS A 104 3.79 -3.38 -11.25
N GLY A 105 4.35 -2.88 -10.14
CA GLY A 105 4.22 -3.49 -8.82
C GLY A 105 2.78 -3.47 -8.30
N ASP A 106 2.00 -2.43 -8.63
CA ASP A 106 0.59 -2.30 -8.26
C ASP A 106 -0.29 -3.24 -9.08
N ILE A 107 0.00 -3.37 -10.38
CA ILE A 107 -0.71 -4.32 -11.26
C ILE A 107 -0.44 -5.76 -10.81
N GLU A 108 0.83 -6.09 -10.52
CA GLU A 108 1.19 -7.41 -9.96
C GLU A 108 0.50 -7.68 -8.62
N HIS A 109 0.37 -6.68 -7.75
CA HIS A 109 -0.37 -6.81 -6.49
C HIS A 109 -1.85 -7.08 -6.72
N THR A 110 -2.44 -6.41 -7.70
CA THR A 110 -3.84 -6.62 -8.08
C THR A 110 -4.04 -8.04 -8.61
N ILE A 111 -3.15 -8.53 -9.48
CA ILE A 111 -3.18 -9.92 -9.97
C ILE A 111 -3.05 -10.91 -8.81
N GLN A 112 -2.12 -10.66 -7.88
CA GLN A 112 -1.96 -11.47 -6.67
C GLN A 112 -3.24 -11.54 -5.84
N GLU A 113 -3.92 -10.40 -5.67
CA GLU A 113 -5.20 -10.32 -4.94
C GLU A 113 -6.32 -11.10 -5.64
N LEU A 114 -6.40 -11.01 -6.96
CA LEU A 114 -7.40 -11.73 -7.74
C LEU A 114 -7.20 -13.25 -7.64
N LEU A 115 -5.95 -13.71 -7.73
CA LEU A 115 -5.61 -15.12 -7.51
C LEU A 115 -5.96 -15.58 -6.10
N ASN A 116 -5.66 -14.76 -5.09
CA ASN A 116 -5.99 -15.05 -3.69
C ASN A 116 -7.50 -15.14 -3.42
N ARG A 117 -8.31 -14.43 -4.22
CA ARG A 117 -9.78 -14.48 -4.19
C ARG A 117 -10.36 -15.61 -5.07
N GLY A 118 -9.51 -16.49 -5.61
CA GLY A 118 -9.94 -17.67 -6.36
C GLY A 118 -10.20 -17.43 -7.85
N VAL A 119 -9.86 -16.28 -8.42
CA VAL A 119 -10.01 -16.04 -9.86
C VAL A 119 -9.13 -17.03 -10.64
N PRO A 120 -9.71 -17.86 -11.54
CA PRO A 120 -8.93 -18.80 -12.33
C PRO A 120 -7.94 -18.08 -13.24
N LYS A 121 -6.71 -18.61 -13.31
CA LYS A 121 -5.62 -18.06 -14.15
C LYS A 121 -6.02 -17.83 -15.61
N LYS A 122 -6.82 -18.76 -16.16
CA LYS A 122 -7.32 -18.70 -17.54
C LYS A 122 -8.27 -17.53 -17.78
N GLN A 123 -8.99 -17.10 -16.74
CA GLN A 123 -9.97 -16.01 -16.80
C GLN A 123 -9.34 -14.64 -16.51
N LEU A 124 -8.16 -14.57 -15.89
CA LEU A 124 -7.52 -13.29 -15.53
C LEU A 124 -7.36 -12.31 -16.69
N ALA A 125 -7.05 -12.79 -17.91
CA ALA A 125 -6.91 -11.90 -19.07
C ALA A 125 -8.25 -11.28 -19.50
N GLU A 126 -9.36 -11.99 -19.31
CA GLU A 126 -10.71 -11.49 -19.57
C GLU A 126 -11.18 -10.57 -18.43
N THR A 127 -10.93 -10.97 -17.18
CA THR A 127 -11.20 -10.15 -15.99
C THR A 127 -10.47 -8.80 -16.04
N LEU A 128 -9.24 -8.79 -16.54
CA LEU A 128 -8.39 -7.62 -16.71
C LEU A 128 -8.36 -7.12 -18.16
N SER A 129 -9.51 -7.15 -18.84
CA SER A 129 -9.64 -6.76 -20.26
C SER A 129 -9.22 -5.32 -20.58
N MET A 130 -9.14 -4.45 -19.57
CA MET A 130 -8.60 -3.09 -19.71
C MET A 130 -7.08 -3.05 -19.92
N LEU A 131 -6.37 -4.16 -19.73
CA LEU A 131 -4.94 -4.29 -19.97
C LEU A 131 -4.67 -5.20 -21.19
N PRO A 132 -3.58 -4.99 -21.94
CA PRO A 132 -3.21 -5.88 -23.02
C PRO A 132 -2.98 -7.32 -22.50
N GLY A 133 -3.66 -8.31 -23.09
CA GLY A 133 -3.60 -9.70 -22.59
C GLY A 133 -2.19 -10.30 -22.53
N ARG A 134 -1.28 -9.88 -23.41
CA ARG A 134 0.15 -10.28 -23.35
C ARG A 134 0.84 -9.75 -22.09
N LEU A 135 0.48 -8.54 -21.65
CA LEU A 135 1.02 -7.92 -20.44
C LEU A 135 0.50 -8.63 -19.19
N VAL A 136 -0.81 -8.93 -19.16
CA VAL A 136 -1.43 -9.69 -18.05
C VAL A 136 -0.75 -11.04 -17.88
N ARG A 137 -0.53 -11.79 -18.97
CA ARG A 137 0.20 -13.08 -18.93
C ARG A 137 1.63 -12.94 -18.40
N LYS A 138 2.36 -11.91 -18.83
CA LYS A 138 3.72 -11.67 -18.34
C LYS A 138 3.74 -11.43 -16.83
N TYR A 139 2.87 -10.56 -16.33
CA TYR A 139 2.81 -10.23 -14.90
C TYR A 139 2.25 -11.38 -14.06
N LEU A 140 1.32 -12.17 -14.61
CA LEU A 140 0.85 -13.41 -13.98
C LEU A 140 2.01 -14.36 -13.72
N ASN A 141 2.85 -14.64 -14.72
CA ASN A 141 4.00 -15.52 -14.56
C ASN A 141 4.99 -15.00 -13.49
N ASP A 142 5.26 -13.69 -13.47
CA ASP A 142 6.11 -13.05 -12.45
C ASP A 142 5.53 -13.24 -11.03
N VAL A 143 4.21 -13.04 -10.89
CA VAL A 143 3.47 -13.21 -9.63
C VAL A 143 3.50 -14.66 -9.17
N GLU A 144 3.20 -15.61 -10.05
CA GLU A 144 3.22 -17.05 -9.74
C GLU A 144 4.60 -17.51 -9.28
N SER A 145 5.66 -17.12 -10.00
CA SER A 145 7.03 -17.44 -9.61
C SER A 145 7.37 -16.91 -8.21
N ARG A 146 6.89 -15.71 -7.86
CA ARG A 146 7.08 -15.14 -6.53
C ARG A 146 6.25 -15.86 -5.46
N MET A 147 4.98 -16.18 -5.74
CA MET A 147 4.12 -16.95 -4.82
C MET A 147 4.71 -18.32 -4.52
N GLN A 148 5.16 -19.04 -5.55
CA GLN A 148 5.72 -20.38 -5.41
C GLN A 148 7.01 -20.36 -4.59
N ARG A 149 7.90 -19.39 -4.85
CA ARG A 149 9.10 -19.18 -4.02
C ARG A 149 8.76 -18.86 -2.57
N ALA A 150 7.74 -18.05 -2.31
CA ALA A 150 7.30 -17.72 -0.96
C ALA A 150 6.71 -18.95 -0.23
N LYS A 151 5.90 -19.76 -0.91
CA LYS A 151 5.38 -21.03 -0.37
C LYS A 151 6.52 -22.01 -0.04
N LEU A 152 7.46 -22.19 -0.97
CA LEU A 152 8.64 -23.05 -0.77
C LEU A 152 9.50 -22.57 0.42
N ALA A 153 9.72 -21.27 0.54
CA ALA A 153 10.47 -20.71 1.68
C ALA A 153 9.75 -20.93 3.01
N LYS A 154 8.42 -20.74 3.06
CA LYS A 154 7.61 -21.02 4.25
C LYS A 154 7.66 -22.50 4.63
N ALA A 155 7.53 -23.40 3.65
CA ALA A 155 7.63 -24.84 3.86
C ALA A 155 9.01 -25.25 4.39
N ALA A 156 10.10 -24.74 3.81
CA ALA A 156 11.46 -25.01 4.26
C ALA A 156 11.71 -24.50 5.68
N PHE A 157 11.22 -23.30 6.00
CA PHE A 157 11.28 -22.74 7.35
C PHE A 157 10.52 -23.59 8.36
N ALA A 158 9.33 -24.07 8.01
CA ALA A 158 8.50 -24.91 8.87
C ALA A 158 9.15 -26.28 9.15
N ILE A 159 9.94 -26.81 8.22
CA ILE A 159 10.77 -28.01 8.43
C ILE A 159 11.94 -27.70 9.37
N SER A 160 12.70 -26.64 9.08
CA SER A 160 13.93 -26.33 9.83
C SER A 160 13.68 -25.86 11.27
N ASN A 161 12.57 -25.15 11.51
CA ASN A 161 12.27 -24.55 12.82
C ASN A 161 11.00 -25.10 13.49
N GLY A 162 10.07 -25.69 12.73
CA GLY A 162 8.78 -26.17 13.22
C GLY A 162 8.67 -27.70 13.33
N GLY A 163 9.72 -28.45 12.99
CA GLY A 163 9.77 -29.91 13.15
C GLY A 163 8.87 -30.70 12.17
N LEU A 164 8.33 -30.06 11.14
CA LEU A 164 7.57 -30.75 10.08
C LEU A 164 8.48 -31.62 9.21
N THR A 165 7.97 -32.76 8.75
CA THR A 165 8.66 -33.59 7.77
C THR A 165 8.46 -33.05 6.35
N VAL A 166 9.38 -33.36 5.43
CA VAL A 166 9.30 -32.92 4.02
C VAL A 166 7.93 -33.24 3.37
N PRO A 167 7.38 -34.47 3.50
CA PRO A 167 6.08 -34.78 2.89
C PRO A 167 4.92 -34.00 3.51
N LYS A 168 4.93 -33.82 4.84
CA LYS A 168 3.88 -33.06 5.54
C LYS A 168 3.90 -31.59 5.16
N ALA A 169 5.08 -30.98 5.08
CA ALA A 169 5.23 -29.59 4.65
C ALA A 169 4.86 -29.39 3.17
N ALA A 170 5.21 -30.35 2.29
CA ALA A 170 4.85 -30.29 0.87
C ALA A 170 3.32 -30.24 0.67
N ILE A 171 2.58 -31.10 1.39
CA ILE A 171 1.11 -31.10 1.37
C ILE A 171 0.55 -29.81 1.98
N GLN A 172 1.04 -29.42 3.17
CA GLN A 172 0.49 -28.28 3.91
C GLN A 172 0.66 -26.94 3.17
N TYR A 173 1.78 -26.76 2.49
CA TYR A 173 2.08 -25.51 1.77
C TYR A 173 1.82 -25.59 0.26
N ASP A 174 1.32 -26.73 -0.23
CA ASP A 174 1.02 -26.97 -1.64
C ASP A 174 2.24 -26.68 -2.54
N VAL A 175 3.34 -27.42 -2.28
CA VAL A 175 4.60 -27.32 -3.02
C VAL A 175 5.15 -28.70 -3.40
N PRO A 176 5.82 -28.85 -4.56
CA PRO A 176 6.44 -30.11 -4.94
C PRO A 176 7.51 -30.56 -3.95
N GLU A 177 7.51 -31.84 -3.59
CA GLU A 177 8.52 -32.39 -2.67
C GLU A 177 9.95 -32.25 -3.21
N ASP A 178 10.15 -32.44 -4.51
CA ASP A 178 11.48 -32.41 -5.12
C ASP A 178 12.09 -31.01 -5.08
N ASP A 179 11.29 -29.98 -5.35
CA ASP A 179 11.70 -28.57 -5.20
C ASP A 179 12.06 -28.25 -3.75
N LEU A 180 11.30 -28.79 -2.80
CA LEU A 180 11.53 -28.60 -1.37
C LEU A 180 12.80 -29.31 -0.89
N LYS A 181 13.04 -30.55 -1.36
CA LYS A 181 14.29 -31.30 -1.11
C LYS A 181 15.50 -30.58 -1.70
N ALA A 182 15.39 -30.09 -2.94
CA ALA A 182 16.44 -29.32 -3.60
C ALA A 182 16.77 -28.02 -2.84
N LEU A 183 15.77 -27.33 -2.31
CA LEU A 183 15.96 -26.12 -1.51
C LEU A 183 16.66 -26.40 -0.17
N LEU A 184 16.38 -27.54 0.46
CA LEU A 184 16.99 -27.96 1.72
C LEU A 184 18.42 -28.49 1.55
N THR A 185 18.71 -29.21 0.47
CA THR A 185 20.05 -29.72 0.16
C THR A 185 20.99 -28.61 -0.30
N THR A 186 20.45 -27.56 -0.93
CA THR A 186 21.20 -26.35 -1.22
C THR A 186 21.52 -25.64 0.09
N ARG A 187 22.70 -25.93 0.65
CA ARG A 187 23.25 -25.37 1.90
C ARG A 187 22.84 -23.90 2.02
N ILE A 188 21.86 -23.60 2.88
CA ILE A 188 21.42 -22.25 3.20
C ILE A 188 22.57 -21.56 3.95
N LYS A 189 23.60 -21.14 3.20
CA LYS A 189 24.69 -20.33 3.71
C LYS A 189 24.14 -18.95 4.03
N GLY A 190 23.64 -18.79 5.26
CA GLY A 190 23.83 -17.58 6.05
C GLY A 190 23.22 -16.26 5.54
N LYS A 191 22.19 -16.25 4.70
CA LYS A 191 21.50 -14.99 4.32
C LYS A 191 20.39 -14.56 5.29
N THR A 192 19.82 -15.47 6.07
CA THR A 192 18.66 -15.17 6.94
C THR A 192 19.02 -14.34 8.18
N LYS A 193 20.24 -14.48 8.75
CA LYS A 193 20.68 -13.61 9.86
C LYS A 193 21.01 -12.17 9.44
N ARG A 194 21.23 -11.90 8.15
CA ARG A 194 21.47 -10.53 7.67
C ARG A 194 20.19 -9.73 7.47
N GLY A 195 19.03 -10.36 7.25
CA GLY A 195 17.81 -9.64 6.84
C GLY A 195 17.29 -8.60 7.83
N ILE A 196 16.93 -8.99 9.05
CA ILE A 196 16.25 -8.08 10.00
C ILE A 196 17.24 -7.05 10.58
N GLU A 197 18.44 -7.48 10.96
CA GLU A 197 19.48 -6.59 11.51
C GLU A 197 19.94 -5.55 10.48
N GLU A 198 20.04 -5.93 9.19
CA GLU A 198 20.36 -5.01 8.10
C GLU A 198 19.23 -4.01 7.84
N ILE A 199 17.96 -4.46 7.85
CA ILE A 199 16.80 -3.57 7.74
C ILE A 199 16.78 -2.57 8.92
N GLN A 200 16.98 -3.04 10.15
CA GLN A 200 17.06 -2.17 11.34
C GLN A 200 18.21 -1.17 11.26
N ARG A 201 19.39 -1.61 10.83
CA ARG A 201 20.56 -0.74 10.62
C ARG A 201 20.29 0.29 9.54
N GLN A 202 19.70 -0.10 8.41
CA GLN A 202 19.39 0.79 7.30
C GLN A 202 18.36 1.86 7.71
N LEU A 203 17.31 1.47 8.45
CA LEU A 203 16.36 2.40 9.03
C LEU A 203 17.06 3.38 9.99
N SER A 204 17.90 2.88 10.88
CA SER A 204 18.64 3.73 11.84
C SER A 204 19.54 4.74 11.14
N LEU A 205 20.27 4.34 10.10
CA LEU A 205 21.11 5.23 9.30
C LEU A 205 20.28 6.29 8.57
N SER A 206 19.13 5.89 8.00
CA SER A 206 18.23 6.80 7.29
C SER A 206 17.65 7.88 8.21
N TYR A 207 17.17 7.49 9.40
CA TYR A 207 16.65 8.44 10.40
C TYR A 207 17.74 9.34 10.97
N LYS A 208 18.95 8.82 11.21
CA LYS A 208 20.10 9.64 11.63
C LYS A 208 20.44 10.70 10.57
N SER A 209 20.50 10.30 9.30
CA SER A 209 20.75 11.22 8.18
C SER A 209 19.65 12.27 8.04
N LEU A 210 18.38 11.86 8.15
CA LEU A 210 17.24 12.78 8.12
C LEU A 210 17.30 13.78 9.27
N GLY A 211 17.57 13.31 10.50
CA GLY A 211 17.75 14.15 11.67
C GLY A 211 18.87 15.18 11.49
N GLN A 212 20.01 14.77 10.92
CA GLN A 212 21.11 15.69 10.61
C GLN A 212 20.70 16.78 9.60
N ARG A 213 19.98 16.41 8.53
CA ARG A 213 19.47 17.36 7.52
C ARG A 213 18.44 18.33 8.11
N ASN A 214 17.54 17.83 8.96
CA ASN A 214 16.56 18.66 9.66
C ASN A 214 17.26 19.62 10.62
N SER A 215 18.22 19.16 11.42
CA SER A 215 19.01 20.02 12.32
C SER A 215 19.77 21.11 11.57
N ALA A 216 20.35 20.81 10.41
CA ALA A 216 21.01 21.83 9.58
C ALA A 216 20.03 22.88 9.03
N THR A 217 18.78 22.50 8.76
CA THR A 217 17.73 23.43 8.32
C THR A 217 17.20 24.27 9.47
N VAL A 218 17.01 23.67 10.65
CA VAL A 218 16.61 24.38 11.86
C VAL A 218 17.69 25.37 12.30
N ARG A 219 18.98 25.03 12.21
CA ARG A 219 20.07 25.98 12.47
C ARG A 219 19.97 27.21 11.57
N ARG A 220 19.84 27.01 10.25
CA ARG A 220 19.64 28.12 9.30
C ARG A 220 18.42 28.98 9.63
N LEU A 221 17.33 28.38 10.10
CA LEU A 221 16.16 29.11 10.56
C LEU A 221 16.46 29.95 11.82
N LEU A 222 17.21 29.38 12.77
CA LEU A 222 17.59 30.09 13.99
C LEU A 222 18.56 31.23 13.70
N ASP A 223 19.53 31.02 12.81
CA ASP A 223 20.46 32.06 12.35
C ASP A 223 19.67 33.20 11.69
N ALA A 224 18.77 32.90 10.75
CA ALA A 224 17.92 33.89 10.10
C ALA A 224 16.95 34.60 11.06
N TYR A 225 16.53 33.95 12.15
CA TYR A 225 15.75 34.59 13.22
C TYR A 225 16.61 35.56 14.04
N GLN A 226 17.86 35.17 14.36
CA GLN A 226 18.81 36.01 15.09
C GLN A 226 19.21 37.25 14.27
N ASP A 227 19.38 37.08 12.96
CA ASP A 227 19.70 38.16 12.02
C ASP A 227 18.51 39.10 11.77
N GLY A 228 17.31 38.74 12.22
CA GLY A 228 16.08 39.53 12.06
C GLY A 228 15.37 39.36 10.72
N ASP A 229 15.87 38.48 9.84
CA ASP A 229 15.27 38.17 8.54
C ASP A 229 13.91 37.47 8.66
N VAL A 230 13.65 36.83 9.81
CA VAL A 230 12.45 36.04 10.06
C VAL A 230 11.83 36.43 11.39
N SER A 231 10.52 36.70 11.42
CA SER A 231 9.80 36.96 12.67
C SER A 231 9.58 35.69 13.49
N HIS A 232 9.35 35.84 14.79
CA HIS A 232 9.02 34.72 15.69
C HIS A 232 7.81 33.91 15.17
N LYS A 233 6.79 34.61 14.64
CA LYS A 233 5.59 33.96 14.08
C LYS A 233 5.92 33.11 12.85
N GLN A 234 6.83 33.57 11.99
CA GLN A 234 7.27 32.79 10.83
C GLN A 234 8.13 31.59 11.24
N ALA A 235 9.07 31.77 12.18
CA ALA A 235 9.87 30.67 12.71
C ALA A 235 9.00 29.59 13.37
N MET A 236 8.02 29.99 14.18
CA MET A 236 7.07 29.06 14.81
C MET A 236 6.23 28.29 13.80
N LYS A 237 5.86 28.89 12.65
CA LYS A 237 5.19 28.15 11.57
C LYS A 237 6.04 26.99 11.05
N ILE A 238 7.35 27.17 10.94
CA ILE A 238 8.26 26.10 10.49
C ILE A 238 8.35 24.98 11.53
N PHE A 239 8.42 25.30 12.82
CA PHE A 239 8.40 24.27 13.87
C PHE A 239 7.08 23.50 13.91
N VAL A 240 5.94 24.20 13.79
CA VAL A 240 4.62 23.54 13.68
C VAL A 240 4.56 22.63 12.45
N HIS A 241 5.14 23.05 11.33
CA HIS A 241 5.22 22.22 10.13
C HIS A 241 6.12 20.99 10.33
N LEU A 242 7.27 21.15 11.01
CA LEU A 242 8.16 20.04 11.33
C LEU A 242 7.48 18.99 12.24
N ASP A 243 6.76 19.42 13.28
CA ASP A 243 5.96 18.55 14.13
C ASP A 243 4.88 17.80 13.34
N HIS A 244 4.24 18.49 12.40
CA HIS A 244 3.26 17.88 11.51
C HIS A 244 3.90 16.77 10.65
N LEU A 245 5.06 17.01 10.03
CA LEU A 245 5.77 16.01 9.23
C LEU A 245 6.18 14.78 10.05
N VAL A 246 6.61 14.97 11.31
CA VAL A 246 6.91 13.86 12.22
C VAL A 246 5.66 13.03 12.51
N LYS A 247 4.52 13.68 12.78
CA LYS A 247 3.23 12.99 12.99
C LYS A 247 2.80 12.22 11.74
N VAL A 248 2.95 12.78 10.55
CA VAL A 248 2.67 12.10 9.27
C VAL A 248 3.56 10.86 9.12
N SER A 249 4.86 10.97 9.39
CA SER A 249 5.78 9.83 9.37
C SER A 249 5.36 8.71 10.35
N SER A 250 4.97 9.08 11.57
CA SER A 250 4.48 8.15 12.60
C SER A 250 3.18 7.45 12.21
N ARG A 251 2.22 8.18 11.62
CA ARG A 251 0.98 7.61 11.10
C ARG A 251 1.25 6.57 10.03
N LYS A 252 2.17 6.83 9.09
CA LYS A 252 2.57 5.86 8.06
C LYS A 252 3.20 4.60 8.65
N ALA A 253 4.07 4.75 9.65
CA ALA A 253 4.63 3.58 10.35
C ALA A 253 3.51 2.74 11.00
N THR A 254 2.51 3.39 11.58
CA THR A 254 1.32 2.74 12.14
C THR A 254 0.49 2.03 11.06
N GLU A 255 0.31 2.66 9.91
CA GLU A 255 -0.38 2.07 8.76
C GLU A 255 0.35 0.81 8.24
N TRP A 256 1.67 0.88 8.06
CA TRP A 256 2.49 -0.27 7.67
C TRP A 256 2.43 -1.40 8.70
N ARG A 257 2.40 -1.05 9.98
CA ARG A 257 2.18 -2.04 11.05
C ARG A 257 0.82 -2.72 10.92
N LYS A 258 -0.27 -1.95 10.75
CA LYS A 258 -1.61 -2.51 10.53
C LYS A 258 -1.63 -3.44 9.31
N ARG A 259 -0.98 -3.05 8.22
CA ARG A 259 -0.84 -3.89 7.01
C ARG A 259 -0.14 -5.20 7.30
N PHE A 260 0.95 -5.17 8.07
CA PHE A 260 1.65 -6.37 8.48
C PHE A 260 0.79 -7.28 9.36
N GLU A 261 0.07 -6.71 10.32
CA GLU A 261 -0.86 -7.45 11.20
C GLU A 261 -1.99 -8.13 10.40
N VAL A 262 -2.51 -7.47 9.36
CA VAL A 262 -3.51 -8.06 8.44
C VAL A 262 -2.94 -9.22 7.62
N MET A 263 -1.66 -9.18 7.25
CA MET A 263 -1.02 -10.30 6.52
C MET A 263 -0.87 -11.57 7.37
N GLU A 264 -0.75 -11.42 8.69
CA GLU A 264 -0.63 -12.52 9.66
C GLU A 264 -2.00 -13.04 10.13
N ALA A 265 -3.07 -12.26 9.98
CA ALA A 265 -4.40 -12.68 10.38
C ALA A 265 -4.90 -13.88 9.54
N PRO A 266 -5.42 -14.96 10.17
CA PRO A 266 -6.01 -16.06 9.42
C PRO A 266 -7.19 -15.52 8.61
N LYS A 267 -7.12 -15.70 7.29
CA LYS A 267 -8.25 -15.37 6.41
C LYS A 267 -9.45 -16.21 6.84
N LYS A 268 -10.46 -15.57 7.45
CA LYS A 268 -11.75 -16.22 7.67
C LYS A 268 -12.29 -16.59 6.30
N ILE A 269 -12.32 -17.90 6.03
CA ILE A 269 -13.04 -18.45 4.90
C ILE A 269 -14.52 -18.25 5.27
N ALA A 270 -15.20 -17.38 4.52
CA ALA A 270 -16.66 -17.31 4.51
C ALA A 270 -17.17 -18.31 3.48
#